data_AF-A0A534Y151-F1
#
_entry.id   AF-A0A534Y151-F1
#
_cell.length_a   1.000
_cell.length_b   1.000
_cell.length_c   1.000
_cell.angle_alpha   90.00
_cell.angle_beta   90.00
_cell.angle_gamma   90.00
#
_symmetry.space_group_name_H-M   'P 1'
#
loop_
_entity.id
_entity.type
_entity.pdbx_description
1 polymer ?
#
loop_
_entity_poly.entity_id
_entity_poly.type
_entity_poly.pdbx_seq_one_letter_code
_entity_poly.pdbx_strand_id
1 'polypeptide(L)'
;MRLAGVIAIAVALGATAFAARAVEGDLEGAKDHPMVQRFPGSVIGTSVTREFEEFPFPTADEGSDNTTKTVEGRYTRLDYNL
;
A
#
# COMPACT_ATOMS: atom_id res chain seq x y z
N MET A 1 -8.60 2.21 40.06
CA MET A 1 -7.91 3.02 39.03
C MET A 1 -6.88 2.25 38.20
N ARG A 2 -6.18 1.22 38.72
CA ARG A 2 -5.14 0.48 37.97
C ARG A 2 -5.68 -0.52 36.93
N LEU A 3 -6.87 -1.10 37.11
CA LEU A 3 -7.47 -2.01 36.13
C LEU A 3 -8.04 -1.30 34.90
N ALA A 4 -8.70 -0.14 35.09
CA ALA A 4 -9.31 0.63 34.01
C ALA A 4 -8.26 1.19 33.02
N GLY A 5 -7.07 1.56 33.53
CA GLY A 5 -5.95 2.01 32.68
C GLY A 5 -5.36 0.89 31.81
N VAL A 6 -5.29 -0.34 32.32
CA VAL A 6 -4.79 -1.50 31.56
C VAL A 6 -5.77 -1.90 30.46
N ILE A 7 -7.08 -1.85 30.74
CA ILE A 7 -8.13 -2.11 29.73
C ILE A 7 -8.10 -1.04 28.63
N ALA A 8 -7.92 0.23 28.98
CA ALA A 8 -7.83 1.32 27.99
C ALA A 8 -6.62 1.17 27.05
N ILE A 9 -5.47 0.72 27.57
CA ILE A 9 -4.27 0.46 26.75
C ILE A 9 -4.48 -0.75 25.83
N ALA A 10 -5.14 -1.82 26.29
CA ALA A 10 -5.42 -2.99 25.47
C ALA A 10 -6.41 -2.69 24.32
N VAL A 11 -7.40 -1.82 24.55
CA VAL A 11 -8.35 -1.39 23.52
C VAL A 11 -7.66 -0.48 22.48
N ALA A 12 -6.76 0.41 22.90
CA ALA A 12 -5.99 1.26 21.98
C ALA A 12 -5.01 0.46 21.09
N LEU A 13 -4.43 -0.63 21.61
CA LEU A 13 -3.56 -1.54 20.84
C LEU A 13 -4.34 -2.46 19.88
N GLY A 14 -5.61 -2.78 20.19
CA GLY A 14 -6.46 -3.59 19.31
C GLY A 14 -7.03 -2.84 18.11
N ALA A 15 -7.17 -1.51 18.20
CA ALA A 15 -7.77 -0.68 17.15
C ALA A 15 -6.90 -0.58 15.87
N THR A 16 -5.59 -0.80 15.96
CA THR A 16 -4.70 -0.77 14.78
C THR A 16 -4.73 -2.07 13.97
N ALA A 17 -5.29 -3.16 14.51
CA ALA A 17 -5.34 -4.47 13.85
C ALA A 17 -6.51 -4.64 12.87
N PHE A 18 -7.42 -3.65 12.78
CA PHE A 18 -8.56 -3.68 11.86
C PHE A 18 -8.25 -3.14 10.45
N ALA A 19 -7.04 -2.65 10.21
CA ALA A 19 -6.61 -2.24 8.86
C ALA A 19 -5.90 -3.41 8.17
N ALA A 20 -6.48 -3.87 7.06
CA ALA A 20 -6.06 -4.98 6.19
C ALA A 20 -6.49 -6.38 6.66
N ARG A 21 -7.76 -6.71 6.41
CA ARG A 21 -8.16 -8.09 6.13
C ARG A 21 -7.58 -8.42 4.74
N ALA A 22 -6.61 -9.33 4.68
CA ALA A 22 -6.16 -9.88 3.39
C ALA A 22 -7.38 -10.52 2.70
N VAL A 23 -7.61 -10.19 1.44
CA VAL A 23 -8.66 -10.85 0.64
C VAL A 23 -8.20 -12.28 0.37
N GLU A 24 -9.11 -13.24 0.42
CA GLU A 24 -8.82 -14.63 0.07
C GLU A 24 -8.22 -14.68 -1.34
N GLY A 25 -6.96 -15.12 -1.46
CA GLY A 25 -6.19 -15.10 -2.71
C GLY A 25 -5.12 -14.01 -2.83
N ASP A 26 -5.05 -13.06 -1.89
CA ASP A 26 -3.91 -12.13 -1.79
C ASP A 26 -2.63 -12.90 -1.41
N LEU A 27 -1.50 -12.44 -1.95
CA LEU A 27 -0.17 -12.84 -1.50
C LEU A 27 -0.04 -12.61 0.02
N GLU A 28 0.53 -13.58 0.74
CA GLU A 28 0.65 -13.51 2.20
C GLU A 28 1.36 -12.22 2.65
N GLY A 29 0.73 -11.49 3.58
CA GLY A 29 1.27 -10.25 4.12
C GLY A 29 1.14 -9.02 3.20
N ALA A 30 0.57 -9.17 2.00
CA ALA A 30 0.29 -8.06 1.12
C ALA A 30 -0.78 -7.13 1.71
N LYS A 31 -0.65 -5.85 1.42
CA LYS A 31 -1.58 -4.80 1.85
C LYS A 31 -1.76 -3.79 0.74
N ASP A 32 -2.97 -3.26 0.63
CA ASP A 32 -3.28 -2.16 -0.27
C ASP A 32 -2.47 -0.90 0.08
N HIS A 33 -2.25 -0.08 -0.94
CA HIS A 33 -1.65 1.24 -0.74
C HIS A 33 -2.65 2.17 -0.02
N PRO A 34 -2.25 2.93 1.02
CA PRO A 34 -3.18 3.71 1.85
C PRO A 34 -3.96 4.80 1.09
N MET A 35 -3.45 5.24 -0.07
CA MET A 35 -4.08 6.28 -0.90
C MET A 35 -4.87 5.73 -2.10
N VAL A 36 -4.78 4.43 -2.40
CA VAL A 36 -5.40 3.84 -3.59
C VAL A 36 -6.30 2.69 -3.16
N GLN A 37 -7.59 2.83 -3.42
CA GLN A 37 -8.51 1.70 -3.26
C GLN A 37 -8.37 0.76 -4.44
N ARG A 38 -8.27 -0.54 -4.17
CA ARG A 38 -8.24 -1.57 -5.22
C ARG A 38 -9.56 -1.63 -5.98
N PHE A 39 -9.51 -2.18 -7.18
CA PHE A 39 -10.72 -2.53 -7.91
C PHE A 39 -11.47 -3.67 -7.18
N PRO A 40 -12.80 -3.58 -7.00
CA PRO A 40 -13.55 -4.62 -6.31
C PRO A 40 -13.39 -6.00 -6.97
N GLY A 41 -13.07 -7.00 -6.15
CA GLY A 41 -12.87 -8.38 -6.61
C GLY A 41 -11.46 -8.71 -7.09
N SER A 42 -10.53 -7.74 -7.14
CA SER A 42 -9.14 -8.03 -7.47
C SER A 42 -8.34 -8.55 -6.27
N VAL A 43 -7.33 -9.38 -6.57
CA VAL A 43 -6.39 -9.97 -5.60
C VAL A 43 -4.97 -9.47 -5.84
N ILE A 44 -4.19 -9.28 -4.78
CA ILE A 44 -2.80 -8.82 -4.87
C ILE A 44 -1.90 -10.01 -5.21
N GLY A 45 -1.37 -10.04 -6.43
CA GLY A 45 -0.42 -11.07 -6.89
C GLY A 45 1.05 -10.71 -6.63
N THR A 46 1.38 -9.42 -6.65
CA THR A 46 2.73 -8.91 -6.40
C THR A 46 2.67 -7.79 -5.36
N SER A 47 3.57 -7.82 -4.38
CA SER A 47 3.76 -6.72 -3.42
C SER A 47 5.24 -6.50 -3.15
N VAL A 48 5.80 -5.42 -3.71
CA VAL A 48 7.21 -5.03 -3.54
C VAL A 48 7.28 -3.61 -3.01
N THR A 49 8.08 -3.38 -1.97
CA THR A 49 8.42 -2.04 -1.50
C THR A 49 9.93 -1.91 -1.37
N ARG A 50 10.50 -0.82 -1.89
CA ARG A 50 11.91 -0.45 -1.74
C ARG A 50 12.00 0.98 -1.22
N GLU A 51 12.84 1.22 -0.22
CA GLU A 51 12.92 2.54 0.43
C GLU A 51 13.63 3.61 -0.43
N PHE A 52 14.56 3.19 -1.28
CA PHE A 52 15.33 4.07 -2.16
C PHE A 52 15.46 3.41 -3.53
N GLU A 53 14.58 3.78 -4.46
CA GLU A 53 14.60 3.29 -5.84
C GLU A 53 14.34 4.44 -6.81
N GLU A 54 15.10 4.46 -7.90
CA GLU A 54 14.86 5.34 -9.04
C GLU A 54 13.78 4.77 -9.95
N PHE A 55 12.84 5.61 -10.38
CA PHE A 55 11.78 5.24 -11.30
C PHE A 55 11.62 6.28 -12.41
N PRO A 56 11.68 5.89 -13.70
CA PRO A 56 11.42 6.80 -14.81
C PRO A 56 9.92 7.03 -14.95
N PHE A 57 9.41 8.13 -14.38
CA PHE A 57 8.00 8.45 -14.41
C PHE A 57 7.62 9.05 -15.76
N PRO A 58 6.69 8.43 -16.54
CA PRO A 58 6.27 8.99 -17.80
C PRO A 58 5.47 10.27 -17.58
N THR A 59 5.81 11.30 -18.32
CA THR A 59 5.15 12.61 -18.29
C THR A 59 4.74 12.98 -19.70
N ALA A 60 3.48 13.33 -19.91
CA ALA A 60 3.07 13.96 -21.15
C ALA A 60 3.42 15.46 -21.06
N ASP A 61 4.39 15.91 -21.86
CA ASP A 61 4.58 17.34 -22.11
C ASP A 61 3.74 17.75 -23.33
N GLU A 62 3.26 18.99 -23.36
CA GLU A 62 2.60 19.55 -24.54
C GLU A 62 3.53 19.43 -25.77
N GLY A 63 3.22 18.50 -26.67
CA GLY A 63 3.94 18.29 -27.94
C GLY A 63 4.96 17.16 -27.96
N SER A 64 5.13 16.39 -26.87
CA SER A 64 6.03 15.22 -26.83
C SER A 64 5.30 14.00 -26.28
N ASP A 65 5.14 12.97 -27.10
CA ASP A 65 4.43 11.74 -26.75
C ASP A 65 5.21 10.84 -25.76
N ASN A 66 6.48 11.16 -25.42
CA ASN A 66 7.34 10.27 -24.63
C ASN A 66 8.37 11.00 -23.76
N THR A 67 8.00 12.06 -23.04
CA THR A 67 8.90 12.61 -22.02
C THR A 67 8.86 11.72 -20.77
N THR A 68 10.01 11.47 -20.14
CA THR A 68 10.09 10.81 -18.84
C THR A 68 10.88 11.66 -17.87
N LYS A 69 10.47 11.66 -16.60
CA LYS A 69 11.20 12.30 -15.50
C LYS A 69 11.58 11.22 -14.49
N THR A 70 12.88 11.04 -14.28
CA THR A 70 13.37 10.15 -13.22
C THR A 70 13.11 10.78 -11.85
N VAL A 71 12.52 9.99 -10.95
CA VAL A 71 12.31 10.33 -9.54
C VAL A 71 12.94 9.27 -8.65
N GLU A 72 13.40 9.65 -7.47
CA GLU A 72 13.95 8.73 -6.46
C GLU A 72 13.13 8.83 -5.17
N GLY A 73 12.92 7.70 -4.51
CA GLY A 73 12.37 7.65 -3.17
C GLY A 73 11.84 6.27 -2.82
N ARG A 74 10.87 6.23 -1.89
CA ARG A 74 10.19 4.99 -1.54
C ARG A 74 9.28 4.55 -2.68
N TYR A 75 9.60 3.42 -3.27
CA TYR A 75 8.86 2.78 -4.34
C TYR A 75 7.97 1.66 -3.80
N THR A 76 6.71 1.62 -4.22
CA THR A 76 5.79 0.53 -3.92
C THR A 76 5.13 0.05 -5.21
N ARG A 77 5.26 -1.25 -5.50
CA ARG A 77 4.58 -1.92 -6.60
C ARG A 77 3.59 -2.94 -6.08
N LEU A 78 2.34 -2.77 -6.49
CA LEU A 78 1.24 -3.69 -6.23
C LEU A 78 0.64 -4.10 -7.58
N ASP A 79 0.69 -5.38 -7.91
CA ASP A 79 0.01 -5.90 -9.11
C ASP A 79 -1.29 -6.58 -8.66
N TYR A 80 -2.42 -6.08 -9.18
CA TYR A 80 -3.76 -6.61 -8.90
C TYR A 80 -4.23 -7.47 -10.07
N ASN A 81 -4.64 -8.71 -9.79
CA ASN A 81 -5.21 -9.63 -10.76
C ASN A 81 -6.72 -9.79 -10.52
N LEU A 82 -7.48 -10.05 -11.58
CA LEU A 82 -8.91 -10.37 -11.52
C LEU A 82 -9.14 -11.87 -11.61
#